data_AF-A0A3D5JRN4-F1
#
_entry.id   AF-A0A3D5JRN4-F1
#
_cell.length_a   1.000
_cell.length_b   1.000
_cell.length_c   1.000
_cell.angle_alpha   90.00
_cell.angle_beta   90.00
_cell.angle_gamma   90.00
#
_symmetry.space_group_name_H-M   'P 1'
#
loop_
_entity.id
_entity.type
_entity.pdbx_description
1 polymer ?
#
loop_
_entity_poly.entity_id
_entity_poly.type
_entity_poly.pdbx_seq_one_letter_code
_entity_poly.pdbx_strand_id
1 'polypeptide(L)'
;FNYPRARIFMGDVGSGALGYAIAALVCLASVVTDVNWLLLLIPLSAFLVDAGFTLLSRMLSGQRWMEPHTQHLYQRAVKGGMSHTLVTAIYFVFGLFSITVFNACSDLQPRWEAAVAVAWLIFATGLWLLLRKGMRN
;
A
#
# COMPACT_ATOMS: atom_id res chain seq x y z
N PHE A 1 -13.03 -8.59 14.99
CA PHE A 1 -13.65 -9.69 14.22
C PHE A 1 -12.78 -10.24 13.09
N ASN A 2 -11.85 -9.46 12.51
CA ASN A 2 -10.98 -9.89 11.39
C ASN A 2 -9.47 -9.99 11.74
N TYR A 3 -9.09 -9.77 13.01
CA TYR A 3 -7.72 -10.01 13.50
C TYR A 3 -7.39 -11.52 13.43
N PRO A 4 -6.12 -11.95 13.24
CA PRO A 4 -5.77 -13.35 12.97
C PRO A 4 -6.58 -14.36 13.80
N ARG A 5 -7.19 -15.34 13.09
CA ARG A 5 -8.44 -16.06 13.42
C ARG A 5 -9.71 -15.23 13.13
N ALA A 6 -9.87 -14.85 11.86
CA ALA A 6 -11.02 -14.09 11.38
C ALA A 6 -12.32 -14.88 11.57
N ARG A 7 -13.34 -14.21 12.11
CA ARG A 7 -14.71 -14.71 12.26
C ARG A 7 -15.64 -14.20 11.16
N ILE A 8 -15.27 -13.06 10.56
CA ILE A 8 -16.00 -12.39 9.48
C ILE A 8 -14.96 -11.84 8.51
N PHE A 9 -15.09 -12.18 7.23
CA PHE A 9 -14.27 -11.63 6.16
C PHE A 9 -14.93 -10.39 5.58
N MET A 10 -14.11 -9.43 5.14
CA MET A 10 -14.56 -8.17 4.58
C MET A 10 -15.31 -8.33 3.25
N GLY A 11 -14.93 -9.35 2.46
CA GLY A 11 -15.46 -9.60 1.12
C GLY A 11 -15.12 -8.51 0.11
N ASP A 12 -15.54 -8.74 -1.14
CA ASP A 12 -15.28 -7.82 -2.25
C ASP A 12 -16.11 -6.53 -2.13
N VAL A 13 -17.33 -6.64 -1.60
CA VAL A 13 -18.21 -5.48 -1.39
C VAL A 13 -17.62 -4.52 -0.36
N GLY A 14 -17.15 -5.03 0.77
CA GLY A 14 -16.58 -4.19 1.83
C GLY A 14 -15.26 -3.55 1.40
N SER A 15 -14.37 -4.33 0.79
CA SER A 15 -13.07 -3.82 0.32
C SER A 15 -13.22 -2.80 -0.82
N GLY A 16 -14.12 -3.06 -1.77
CA GLY A 16 -14.46 -2.12 -2.84
C GLY A 16 -15.05 -0.82 -2.29
N ALA A 17 -16.02 -0.90 -1.37
CA ALA A 17 -16.62 0.28 -0.75
C ALA A 17 -15.59 1.15 0.00
N LEU A 18 -14.68 0.55 0.78
CA LEU A 18 -13.60 1.32 1.42
C LEU A 18 -12.64 1.93 0.40
N GLY A 19 -12.28 1.20 -0.66
CA GLY A 19 -11.42 1.71 -1.72
C GLY A 19 -12.02 2.97 -2.36
N TYR A 20 -13.29 2.93 -2.71
CA TYR A 20 -14.00 4.09 -3.26
C TYR A 20 -14.11 5.25 -2.26
N ALA A 21 -14.42 4.96 -0.99
CA ALA A 21 -14.51 6.00 0.04
C ALA A 21 -13.16 6.72 0.23
N ILE A 22 -12.06 5.98 0.29
CA ILE A 22 -10.71 6.53 0.41
C ILE A 22 -10.34 7.33 -0.84
N ALA A 23 -10.64 6.83 -2.04
CA ALA A 23 -10.39 7.56 -3.28
C ALA A 23 -11.16 8.89 -3.30
N ALA A 24 -12.43 8.88 -2.87
CA ALA A 24 -13.24 10.10 -2.77
C ALA A 24 -12.66 11.09 -1.75
N LEU A 25 -12.15 10.61 -0.61
CA LEU A 25 -11.47 11.45 0.39
C LEU A 25 -10.18 12.07 -0.15
N VAL A 26 -9.37 11.33 -0.91
CA VAL A 26 -8.16 11.87 -1.56
C VAL A 26 -8.53 12.92 -2.61
N CYS A 27 -9.53 12.66 -3.45
CA CYS A 27 -10.02 13.63 -4.42
C CYS A 27 -10.54 14.90 -3.73
N LEU A 28 -11.34 14.75 -2.67
CA LEU A 28 -11.84 15.89 -1.91
C LEU A 28 -10.68 16.68 -1.30
N ALA A 29 -9.75 16.02 -0.61
CA ALA A 29 -8.57 16.63 -0.01
C ALA A 29 -7.72 17.40 -1.05
N SER A 30 -7.57 16.86 -2.26
CA SER A 30 -6.83 17.54 -3.34
C SER A 30 -7.48 18.84 -3.85
N VAL A 31 -8.76 19.07 -3.53
CA VAL A 31 -9.50 20.27 -3.93
C VAL A 31 -9.69 21.24 -2.76
N VAL A 32 -9.87 20.74 -1.53
CA VAL A 32 -10.17 21.56 -0.35
C VAL A 32 -8.94 21.95 0.46
N THR A 33 -7.79 21.34 0.20
CA THR A 33 -6.51 21.64 0.87
C THR A 33 -5.46 22.06 -0.16
N ASP A 34 -4.46 22.83 0.29
CA ASP A 34 -3.31 23.21 -0.54
C ASP A 34 -2.22 22.11 -0.59
N VAL A 35 -2.46 20.97 0.05
CA VAL A 35 -1.53 19.83 0.10
C VAL A 35 -1.39 19.24 -1.30
N ASN A 36 -0.15 19.03 -1.73
CA ASN A 36 0.14 18.41 -3.01
C ASN A 36 -0.50 17.01 -3.09
N TRP A 37 -1.22 16.74 -4.17
CA TRP A 37 -1.92 15.47 -4.39
C TRP A 37 -1.01 14.24 -4.32
N LEU A 38 0.29 14.37 -4.66
CA LEU A 38 1.25 13.28 -4.51
C LEU A 38 1.49 12.90 -3.04
N LEU A 39 1.50 13.89 -2.15
CA LEU A 39 1.69 13.67 -0.71
C LEU A 39 0.50 12.91 -0.11
N LEU A 40 -0.72 13.18 -0.60
CA LEU A 40 -1.95 12.47 -0.21
C LEU A 40 -1.89 10.96 -0.50
N LEU A 41 -1.02 10.50 -1.39
CA LEU A 41 -0.84 9.08 -1.72
C LEU A 41 0.08 8.34 -0.74
N ILE A 42 0.88 9.05 0.08
CA ILE A 42 1.83 8.43 1.01
C ILE A 42 1.14 7.45 1.98
N PRO A 43 0.03 7.80 2.66
CA PRO A 43 -0.66 6.88 3.56
C PRO A 43 -1.15 5.60 2.86
N LEU A 44 -1.45 5.70 1.56
CA LEU A 44 -1.97 4.61 0.73
C LEU A 44 -0.88 3.78 0.04
N SER A 45 0.38 4.22 0.16
CA SER A 45 1.52 3.65 -0.56
C SER A 45 1.67 2.14 -0.37
N ALA A 46 1.42 1.60 0.83
CA ALA A 46 1.51 0.15 1.07
C ALA A 46 0.60 -0.66 0.14
N PHE A 47 -0.63 -0.18 -0.07
CA PHE A 47 -1.62 -0.82 -0.94
C PHE A 47 -1.31 -0.55 -2.41
N LEU A 48 -1.03 0.72 -2.76
CA LEU A 48 -0.76 1.13 -4.14
C LEU A 48 0.46 0.41 -4.72
N VAL A 49 1.56 0.36 -3.97
CA VAL A 49 2.81 -0.29 -4.36
C VAL A 49 2.60 -1.79 -4.46
N ASP A 50 2.07 -2.45 -3.42
CA ASP A 50 1.97 -3.91 -3.43
C ASP A 50 0.97 -4.41 -4.48
N ALA A 51 -0.23 -3.82 -4.57
CA ALA A 51 -1.22 -4.21 -5.57
C ALA A 51 -0.78 -3.82 -6.99
N GLY A 52 -0.32 -2.58 -7.17
CA GLY A 52 0.09 -2.07 -8.48
C GLY A 52 1.25 -2.84 -9.08
N PHE A 53 2.34 -3.05 -8.33
CA PHE A 53 3.50 -3.79 -8.85
C PHE A 53 3.26 -5.29 -8.94
N THR A 54 2.41 -5.88 -8.08
CA THR A 54 2.01 -7.28 -8.24
C THR A 54 1.25 -7.47 -9.54
N LEU A 55 0.27 -6.61 -9.82
CA LEU A 55 -0.52 -6.64 -11.05
C LEU A 55 0.36 -6.41 -12.29
N LEU A 56 1.18 -5.35 -12.27
CA LEU A 56 2.09 -5.03 -13.37
C LEU A 56 3.05 -6.19 -13.64
N SER A 57 3.61 -6.80 -12.60
CA SER A 57 4.50 -7.96 -12.75
C SER A 57 3.79 -9.17 -13.38
N ARG A 58 2.49 -9.37 -13.12
CA ARG A 58 1.71 -10.45 -13.74
C ARG A 58 1.47 -10.17 -15.22
N MET A 59 1.07 -8.94 -15.54
CA MET A 59 0.87 -8.50 -16.93
C MET A 59 2.14 -8.65 -17.76
N LEU A 60 3.28 -8.17 -17.24
CA LEU A 60 4.58 -8.27 -17.92
C LEU A 60 5.08 -9.72 -18.06
N SER A 61 4.67 -10.63 -17.17
CA SER A 61 5.02 -12.05 -17.24
C SER A 61 4.06 -12.87 -18.10
N GLY A 62 3.07 -12.22 -18.75
CA GLY A 62 2.05 -12.91 -19.56
C GLY A 62 1.11 -13.81 -18.75
N GLN A 63 1.05 -13.64 -17.42
CA GLN A 63 0.14 -14.41 -16.58
C GLN A 63 -1.29 -13.91 -16.78
N ARG A 64 -2.27 -14.81 -16.60
CA ARG A 64 -3.70 -14.44 -16.59
C ARG A 64 -3.99 -13.56 -15.37
N TRP A 65 -3.89 -12.26 -15.56
CA TRP A 65 -3.96 -11.26 -14.50
C TRP A 65 -5.33 -11.20 -13.82
N MET A 66 -6.39 -11.64 -14.50
CA MET A 66 -7.76 -11.79 -13.98
C MET A 66 -7.97 -13.01 -13.08
N GLU A 67 -7.08 -14.01 -13.12
CA GLU A 67 -7.25 -15.21 -12.30
C GLU A 67 -6.81 -14.93 -10.85
N PRO A 68 -7.50 -15.54 -9.85
CA PRO A 68 -7.12 -15.43 -8.46
C PRO A 68 -5.64 -15.79 -8.24
N HIS A 69 -4.94 -14.98 -7.45
CA HIS A 69 -3.52 -15.18 -7.22
C HIS A 69 -3.12 -14.88 -5.78
N THR A 70 -1.98 -15.44 -5.39
CA THR A 70 -1.44 -15.29 -4.03
C THR A 70 -0.02 -14.70 -4.04
N GLN A 71 0.21 -13.71 -4.92
CA GLN A 71 1.51 -13.13 -5.22
C GLN A 71 1.78 -11.79 -4.52
N HIS A 72 0.83 -11.27 -3.73
CA HIS A 72 1.06 -10.07 -2.93
C HIS A 72 2.14 -10.33 -1.88
N LEU A 73 2.86 -9.27 -1.50
CA LEU A 73 4.01 -9.37 -0.63
C LEU A 73 3.66 -10.02 0.72
N TYR A 74 2.53 -9.64 1.32
CA TYR A 74 2.06 -10.24 2.58
C TYR A 74 1.78 -11.75 2.46
N GLN A 75 1.23 -12.20 1.32
CA GLN A 75 0.92 -13.61 1.09
C GLN A 75 2.20 -14.42 0.90
N ARG A 76 3.18 -13.86 0.20
CA ARG A 76 4.50 -14.48 0.03
C ARG A 76 5.24 -14.55 1.36
N ALA A 77 5.15 -13.50 2.19
CA ALA A 77 5.75 -13.47 3.52
C ALA A 77 5.21 -14.60 4.42
N VAL A 78 3.89 -14.79 4.43
CA VAL A 78 3.27 -15.90 5.18
C VAL A 78 3.70 -17.25 4.62
N LYS A 79 3.71 -17.43 3.29
CA LYS A 79 4.17 -18.69 2.66
C LYS A 79 5.65 -18.98 2.93
N GLY A 80 6.47 -17.94 3.10
CA GLY A 80 7.87 -18.03 3.49
C GLY A 80 8.09 -18.32 4.99
N GLY A 81 7.03 -18.57 5.75
CA GLY A 81 7.11 -18.99 7.16
C GLY A 81 6.86 -17.90 8.20
N MET A 82 6.60 -16.65 7.79
CA MET A 82 6.22 -15.60 8.75
C MET A 82 4.79 -15.81 9.27
N SER A 83 4.57 -15.50 10.55
CA SER A 83 3.23 -15.55 11.12
C SER A 83 2.34 -14.43 10.57
N HIS A 84 1.05 -14.70 10.40
CA HIS A 84 0.07 -13.68 10.00
C HIS A 84 0.09 -12.45 10.92
N THR A 85 0.27 -12.65 12.23
CA THR A 85 0.33 -11.58 13.21
C THR A 85 1.53 -10.66 12.98
N LEU A 86 2.70 -11.25 12.72
CA LEU A 86 3.92 -10.49 12.43
C LEU A 86 3.77 -9.67 11.16
N VAL A 87 3.27 -10.28 10.07
CA VAL A 87 3.07 -9.58 8.80
C VAL A 87 2.07 -8.44 8.96
N THR A 88 0.95 -8.65 9.66
CA THR A 88 -0.03 -7.59 9.96
C THR A 88 0.60 -6.46 10.77
N ALA A 89 1.43 -6.78 11.77
CA ALA A 89 2.12 -5.78 12.58
C ALA A 89 3.10 -4.94 11.74
N ILE A 90 3.85 -5.56 10.83
CA ILE A 90 4.78 -4.86 9.93
C ILE A 90 4.02 -3.87 9.04
N TYR A 91 2.92 -4.29 8.42
CA TYR A 91 2.09 -3.40 7.59
C TYR A 91 1.46 -2.28 8.41
N PHE A 92 1.03 -2.56 9.64
CA PHE A 92 0.49 -1.56 10.55
C PHE A 92 1.53 -0.50 10.92
N VAL A 93 2.75 -0.92 11.31
CA VAL A 93 3.85 -0.02 11.62
C VAL A 93 4.26 0.81 10.40
N PHE A 94 4.34 0.19 9.21
CA PHE A 94 4.61 0.91 7.97
C PHE A 94 3.53 1.96 7.66
N GLY A 95 2.26 1.61 7.87
CA GLY A 95 1.14 2.54 7.70
C GLY A 95 1.14 3.69 8.71
N LEU A 96 1.49 3.43 9.98
CA LEU A 96 1.67 4.51 10.96
C LEU A 96 2.83 5.42 10.57
N PHE A 97 3.95 4.84 10.14
CA PHE A 97 5.12 5.60 9.72
C PHE A 97 4.82 6.47 8.49
N SER A 98 4.07 5.96 7.52
CA SER A 98 3.63 6.75 6.35
C SER A 98 2.72 7.91 6.76
N ILE A 99 1.81 7.70 7.71
CA ILE A 99 0.97 8.76 8.28
C ILE A 99 1.82 9.81 9.02
N THR A 100 2.82 9.39 9.79
CA THR A 100 3.73 10.34 10.47
C THR A 100 4.50 11.19 9.46
N VAL A 101 5.02 10.59 8.38
CA VAL A 101 5.70 11.33 7.31
C VAL A 101 4.75 12.31 6.62
N PHE A 102 3.52 11.88 6.34
CA PHE A 102 2.50 12.76 5.76
C PHE A 102 2.24 13.99 6.64
N ASN A 103 1.98 13.79 7.94
CA ASN A 103 1.69 14.89 8.88
C ASN A 103 2.91 15.81 9.10
N ALA A 104 4.13 15.26 9.09
CA ALA A 104 5.34 16.06 9.29
C ALA A 104 5.72 16.89 8.05
N CYS A 105 5.17 16.58 6.88
CA CYS A 105 5.54 17.19 5.61
C CYS A 105 4.40 17.97 4.94
N SER A 106 3.18 17.99 5.51
CA SER A 106 2.01 18.65 4.93
C SER A 106 2.01 20.19 5.01
N ASP A 107 2.94 20.77 5.77
CA ASP A 107 3.11 22.23 5.89
C ASP A 107 4.27 22.75 5.03
N LEU A 108 4.88 21.88 4.21
CA LEU A 108 5.98 22.26 3.34
C LEU A 108 5.46 23.00 2.09
N GLN A 109 6.36 23.72 1.41
CA GLN A 109 6.01 24.26 0.09
C GLN A 109 5.66 23.11 -0.88
N PRO A 110 4.69 23.28 -1.80
CA PRO A 110 4.20 22.18 -2.65
C PRO A 110 5.26 21.43 -3.47
N ARG A 111 6.38 22.10 -3.82
CA ARG A 111 7.53 21.47 -4.49
C ARG A 111 8.26 20.46 -3.60
N TRP A 112 8.36 20.74 -2.30
CA TRP A 112 9.02 19.87 -1.33
C TRP A 112 8.10 18.73 -0.92
N GLU A 113 6.79 18.98 -0.82
CA GLU A 113 5.80 17.92 -0.64
C GLU A 113 5.88 16.89 -1.77
N ALA A 114 5.94 17.35 -3.03
CA ALA A 114 6.13 16.48 -4.18
C ALA A 114 7.47 15.72 -4.12
N ALA A 115 8.56 16.39 -3.75
CA ALA A 115 9.87 15.75 -3.61
C ALA A 115 9.87 14.65 -2.55
N VAL A 116 9.25 14.90 -1.38
CA VAL A 116 9.08 13.92 -0.30
C VAL A 116 8.23 12.75 -0.77
N ALA A 117 7.10 13.01 -1.44
CA ALA A 117 6.25 11.97 -1.98
C ALA A 117 6.97 11.08 -2.99
N VAL A 118 7.72 11.66 -3.93
CA VAL A 118 8.51 10.90 -4.91
C VAL A 118 9.60 10.08 -4.21
N ALA A 119 10.34 10.67 -3.27
CA ALA A 119 11.36 9.96 -2.50
C ALA A 119 10.75 8.79 -1.70
N TRP A 120 9.58 9.01 -1.08
CA TRP A 120 8.85 7.98 -0.36
C TRP A 120 8.39 6.85 -1.29
N LEU A 121 7.84 7.16 -2.45
CA LEU A 121 7.40 6.14 -3.42
C LEU A 121 8.59 5.34 -3.97
N ILE A 122 9.73 5.97 -4.22
CA ILE A 122 10.97 5.28 -4.58
C ILE A 122 11.42 4.35 -3.46
N PHE A 123 11.43 4.83 -2.21
CA PHE A 123 11.76 4.02 -1.04
C PHE A 123 10.83 2.82 -0.87
N ALA A 124 9.51 3.04 -0.91
CA ALA A 124 8.51 1.98 -0.77
C ALA A 124 8.62 0.95 -1.90
N THR A 125 8.85 1.39 -3.13
CA THR A 125 9.08 0.52 -4.29
C THR A 125 10.35 -0.29 -4.14
N GLY A 126 11.46 0.35 -3.73
CA GLY A 126 12.74 -0.30 -3.47
C GLY A 126 12.61 -1.37 -2.37
N LEU A 127 11.96 -1.02 -1.26
CA LEU A 127 11.67 -1.94 -0.16
C LEU A 127 10.84 -3.14 -0.65
N TRP A 128 9.77 -2.88 -1.42
CA TRP A 128 8.94 -3.94 -1.99
C TRP A 128 9.74 -4.87 -2.90
N LEU A 129 10.60 -4.32 -3.78
CA LEU A 129 11.45 -5.12 -4.66
C LEU A 129 12.45 -5.99 -3.89
N LEU A 130 13.08 -5.43 -2.85
CA LEU A 130 14.02 -6.15 -1.99
C LEU A 130 13.34 -7.32 -1.26
N LEU A 131 12.21 -7.05 -0.61
CA LEU A 131 11.43 -8.06 0.09
C LEU A 131 10.92 -9.13 -0.89
N ARG A 132 10.44 -8.72 -2.07
CA ARG A 132 9.94 -9.65 -3.08
C ARG A 132 11.02 -10.54 -3.68
N LYS A 133 12.26 -10.06 -3.81
CA LYS A 133 13.42 -10.86 -4.22
C LYS A 133 13.85 -11.84 -3.12
N GLY A 134 13.88 -11.38 -1.86
CA GLY A 134 14.27 -12.22 -0.72
C GLY A 134 13.33 -13.40 -0.47
N MET A 135 12.07 -13.29 -0.85
CA MET A 135 11.05 -14.34 -0.71
C MET A 135 10.88 -15.21 -1.97
N ARG A 136 11.89 -15.26 -2.84
CA ARG A 136 11.87 -16.02 -4.10
C ARG A 136 12.59 -17.38 -4.01
N ASN A 137 12.76 -17.90 -2.79
CA ASN A 137 13.29 -19.24 -2.54
C ASN A 137 12.15 -20.25 -2.37
#